data_AF-A0A8T7BI54-F1
#
_entry.id   AF-A0A8T7BI54-F1
#
_cell.length_a   1.000
_cell.length_b   1.000
_cell.length_c   1.000
_cell.angle_alpha   90.00
_cell.angle_beta   90.00
_cell.angle_gamma   90.00
#
_symmetry.space_group_name_H-M   'P 1'
#
loop_
_entity.id
_entity.type
_entity.pdbx_description
1 polymer ?
#
loop_
_entity_poly.entity_id
_entity_poly.type
_entity_poly.pdbx_seq_one_letter_code
_entity_poly.pdbx_strand_id
1 'polypeptide(L)'
;ADNMGWQFTYSLMAALLSICIVASFWGPEPEVKVKPPISLQDAVFEPLREFIFRKHGIWLLVFIVIYKFADASAISLNSLFFIREQGFTLTETGVLYKWLGITATIIGAFIGGGFVVTHGLYKPLLWFGILQAITNLGYMGLAILGKSYAGMITIVAIDQMVGGMGTAVFMSLLIALCNHRFTAFQFALLSALSALARVFIGPPAGYLIESIGWSWFFFVTFLVAFPSLILLVYLKETVDSYHQADNHV
;
A
#
# COMPACT_ATOMS: atom_id res chain seq x y z
N ALA A 1 -7.33 -0.65 26.69
CA ALA A 1 -6.07 -0.68 27.43
C ALA A 1 -6.34 -0.79 28.94
N ASP A 2 -7.39 -0.14 29.44
CA ASP A 2 -7.70 -0.12 30.87
C ASP A 2 -8.28 -1.43 31.45
N ASN A 3 -8.84 -2.33 30.62
CA ASN A 3 -9.48 -3.57 31.11
C ASN A 3 -8.69 -4.86 30.86
N MET A 4 -7.66 -4.82 30.00
CA MET A 4 -6.87 -6.01 29.64
C MET A 4 -5.40 -5.58 29.62
N GLY A 5 -4.69 -5.89 30.70
CA GLY A 5 -3.30 -5.50 30.87
C GLY A 5 -2.43 -6.02 29.72
N TRP A 6 -1.39 -5.25 29.36
CA TRP A 6 -0.49 -5.54 28.24
C TRP A 6 0.04 -6.98 28.22
N GLN A 7 0.32 -7.56 29.39
CA GLN A 7 0.80 -8.93 29.51
C GLN A 7 -0.20 -9.95 28.95
N PHE A 8 -1.50 -9.79 29.19
CA PHE A 8 -2.52 -10.67 28.61
C PHE A 8 -2.57 -10.53 27.08
N THR A 9 -2.53 -9.29 26.58
CA THR A 9 -2.52 -9.02 25.13
C THR A 9 -1.32 -9.67 24.45
N TYR A 10 -0.12 -9.51 25.01
CA TYR A 10 1.08 -10.13 24.45
C TYR A 10 1.07 -11.66 24.54
N SER A 11 0.58 -12.24 25.63
CA SER A 11 0.42 -13.70 25.75
C SER A 11 -0.57 -14.25 24.73
N LEU A 12 -1.69 -13.55 24.50
CA LEU A 12 -2.66 -13.93 23.48
C LEU A 12 -2.07 -13.84 22.06
N MET A 13 -1.32 -12.79 21.75
CA MET A 13 -0.61 -12.65 20.48
C MET A 13 0.41 -13.79 20.27
N ALA A 14 1.16 -14.15 21.31
CA ALA A 14 2.12 -15.25 21.27
C ALA A 14 1.42 -16.60 21.03
N ALA A 15 0.26 -16.85 21.64
CA ALA A 15 -0.51 -18.06 21.42
C ALA A 15 -1.01 -18.17 19.97
N LEU A 16 -1.52 -17.07 19.40
CA LEU A 16 -1.97 -17.02 18.01
C LEU A 16 -0.81 -17.26 17.03
N LEU A 17 0.36 -16.63 17.25
CA LEU A 17 1.54 -16.86 16.42
C LEU A 17 2.07 -18.29 16.54
N SER A 18 1.97 -18.90 17.72
CA SER A 18 2.37 -20.30 17.93
C SER A 18 1.53 -21.25 17.07
N ILE A 19 0.24 -20.97 16.89
CA ILE A 19 -0.62 -21.74 15.98
C ILE A 19 -0.10 -21.66 14.54
N CYS A 20 0.31 -20.47 14.06
CA CYS A 20 0.90 -20.31 12.73
C CYS A 20 2.22 -21.07 12.57
N ILE A 21 3.07 -21.09 13.60
CA ILE A 21 4.32 -21.86 13.60
C ILE A 21 4.02 -23.35 13.49
N VAL A 22 3.07 -23.85 14.29
CA VAL A 22 2.66 -25.26 14.24
C VAL A 22 2.07 -25.61 12.87
N ALA A 23 1.24 -24.73 12.30
CA ALA A 23 0.68 -24.91 10.96
C ALA A 23 1.75 -24.97 9.86
N SER A 24 2.85 -24.21 10.01
CA SER A 24 3.96 -24.22 9.05
C SER A 24 4.66 -25.57 8.95
N PHE A 25 4.66 -26.38 10.01
CA PHE A 25 5.24 -27.74 9.96
C PHE A 25 4.43 -28.71 9.11
N TRP A 26 3.14 -28.42 8.86
CA TRP A 26 2.30 -29.19 7.94
C TRP A 26 2.29 -28.64 6.51
N GLY A 27 3.01 -27.54 6.24
CA GLY A 27 3.15 -27.00 4.90
C GLY A 27 3.92 -27.97 3.99
N PRO A 28 3.40 -28.34 2.81
CA PRO A 28 4.14 -29.17 1.87
C PRO A 28 5.38 -28.42 1.39
N GLU A 29 6.52 -29.11 1.35
CA GLU A 29 7.75 -28.54 0.84
C GLU A 29 7.60 -28.33 -0.68
N PRO A 30 7.87 -27.12 -1.22
CA PRO A 30 7.66 -26.85 -2.63
C PRO A 30 8.54 -27.74 -3.52
N GLU A 31 7.94 -28.38 -4.53
CA GLU A 31 8.61 -29.32 -5.44
C GLU A 31 9.68 -28.66 -6.32
N VAL A 32 9.68 -27.33 -6.41
CA VAL A 32 10.64 -26.56 -7.20
C VAL A 32 11.97 -26.50 -6.46
N LYS A 33 12.89 -27.43 -6.80
CA LYS A 33 14.31 -27.37 -6.42
C LYS A 33 15.00 -26.19 -7.10
N VAL A 34 14.77 -24.98 -6.59
CA VAL A 34 15.55 -23.80 -6.96
C VAL A 34 16.98 -24.05 -6.50
N LYS A 35 17.97 -24.01 -7.41
CA LYS A 35 19.38 -24.08 -7.03
C LYS A 35 19.68 -22.89 -6.10
N PRO A 36 20.04 -23.09 -4.83
CA PRO A 36 20.34 -21.98 -3.94
C PRO A 36 21.57 -21.23 -4.47
N PRO A 37 21.55 -19.88 -4.46
CA PRO A 37 22.71 -19.10 -4.87
C PRO A 37 23.90 -19.42 -3.96
N ILE A 38 25.05 -19.69 -4.57
CA ILE A 38 26.24 -20.23 -3.90
C ILE A 38 27.02 -19.11 -3.19
N SER A 39 26.78 -17.84 -3.57
CA SER A 39 27.43 -16.64 -3.03
C SER A 39 26.43 -15.53 -2.76
N LEU A 40 26.73 -14.69 -1.76
CA LEU A 40 26.02 -13.42 -1.50
C LEU A 40 26.05 -12.49 -2.73
N GLN A 41 27.10 -12.57 -3.54
CA GLN A 41 27.19 -11.78 -4.77
C GLN A 41 26.11 -12.21 -5.77
N ASP A 42 25.92 -13.52 -5.94
CA ASP A 42 24.91 -14.10 -6.82
C ASP A 42 23.49 -13.89 -6.27
N ALA A 43 23.33 -13.85 -4.94
CA ALA A 43 22.05 -13.65 -4.27
C ALA A 43 21.57 -12.19 -4.26
N VAL A 44 22.46 -11.20 -4.36
CA VAL A 44 22.12 -9.77 -4.19
C VAL A 44 22.40 -8.95 -5.44
N PHE A 45 23.58 -9.07 -6.06
CA PHE A 45 23.93 -8.25 -7.21
C PHE A 45 23.28 -8.76 -8.50
N GLU A 46 23.16 -10.08 -8.66
CA GLU A 46 22.55 -10.68 -9.85
C GLU A 46 21.07 -10.30 -10.01
N PRO A 47 20.20 -10.43 -8.97
CA PRO A 47 18.79 -10.05 -9.08
C PRO A 47 18.58 -8.55 -9.25
N LEU A 48 19.45 -7.72 -8.64
CA LEU A 48 19.37 -6.26 -8.75
C LEU A 48 19.80 -5.80 -10.14
N ARG A 49 20.87 -6.37 -10.69
CA ARG A 49 21.30 -6.12 -12.07
C ARG A 49 20.23 -6.59 -13.04
N GLU A 50 19.69 -7.78 -12.88
CA GLU A 50 18.61 -8.30 -13.71
C GLU A 50 17.41 -7.36 -13.71
N PHE A 51 16.98 -6.89 -12.52
CA PHE A 51 15.82 -6.01 -12.39
C PHE A 51 16.05 -4.62 -12.99
N ILE A 52 17.23 -4.02 -12.80
CA ILE A 52 17.52 -2.66 -13.29
C ILE A 52 17.73 -2.66 -14.81
N PHE A 53 18.44 -3.65 -15.34
CA PHE A 53 18.83 -3.68 -16.75
C PHE A 53 17.78 -4.33 -17.67
N ARG A 54 16.71 -4.92 -17.13
CA ARG A 54 15.58 -5.36 -17.96
C ARG A 54 14.85 -4.18 -18.60
N LYS A 55 14.14 -4.47 -19.69
CA LYS A 55 13.29 -3.48 -20.39
C LYS A 55 12.31 -2.84 -19.39
N HIS A 56 12.38 -1.51 -19.27
CA HIS A 56 11.60 -0.67 -18.35
C HIS A 56 11.83 -0.88 -16.84
N GLY A 57 12.90 -1.57 -16.41
CA GLY A 57 13.19 -1.83 -14.99
C GLY A 57 13.23 -0.58 -14.10
N ILE A 58 13.99 0.44 -14.53
CA ILE A 58 14.10 1.73 -13.82
C ILE A 58 12.75 2.45 -13.76
N TRP A 59 11.98 2.45 -14.85
CA TRP A 59 10.67 3.10 -14.89
C TRP A 59 9.66 2.44 -13.94
N LEU A 60 9.73 1.11 -13.77
CA LEU A 60 8.94 0.39 -12.77
C LEU A 60 9.34 0.77 -11.35
N LEU A 61 10.64 0.94 -11.05
CA LEU A 61 11.09 1.42 -9.73
C LEU A 61 10.58 2.84 -9.45
N VAL A 62 10.70 3.74 -10.44
CA VAL A 62 10.19 5.11 -10.35
C VAL A 62 8.67 5.08 -10.13
N PHE A 63 7.94 4.23 -10.87
CA PHE A 63 6.51 4.05 -10.68
C PHE A 63 6.16 3.60 -9.26
N ILE A 64 6.82 2.56 -8.75
CA ILE A 64 6.62 2.04 -7.38
C ILE A 64 6.79 3.15 -6.35
N VAL A 65 7.85 3.95 -6.48
CA VAL A 65 8.14 5.06 -5.56
C VAL A 65 7.09 6.16 -5.66
N ILE A 66 6.79 6.66 -6.86
CA ILE A 66 5.84 7.77 -7.04
C ILE A 66 4.41 7.35 -6.67
N TYR A 67 3.99 6.15 -7.06
CA TYR A 67 2.66 5.61 -6.74
C TYR A 67 2.47 5.51 -5.22
N LYS A 68 3.45 4.97 -4.50
CA LYS A 68 3.38 4.92 -3.04
C LYS A 68 3.60 6.26 -2.36
N PHE A 69 4.31 7.17 -3.00
CA PHE A 69 4.45 8.53 -2.51
C PHE A 69 3.12 9.27 -2.49
N ALA A 70 2.32 9.15 -3.56
CA ALA A 70 0.98 9.74 -3.61
C ALA A 70 0.06 9.17 -2.51
N ASP A 71 0.03 7.84 -2.35
CA ASP A 71 -0.75 7.10 -1.33
C ASP A 71 -0.34 7.50 0.10
N ALA A 72 0.96 7.54 0.37
CA ALA A 72 1.49 7.83 1.70
C ALA A 72 1.26 9.26 2.19
N SER A 73 1.20 10.23 1.26
CA SER A 73 0.99 11.64 1.60
C SER A 73 -0.36 11.89 2.24
N ALA A 74 -1.39 11.15 1.83
CA ALA A 74 -2.72 11.24 2.42
C ALA A 74 -2.79 10.49 3.77
N ILE A 75 -2.39 9.21 3.78
CA ILE A 75 -2.58 8.32 4.93
C ILE A 75 -1.84 8.80 6.19
N SER A 76 -0.61 9.29 6.03
CA SER A 76 0.27 9.58 7.17
C SER A 76 -0.23 10.74 8.05
N LEU A 77 -1.13 11.57 7.52
CA LEU A 77 -1.55 12.81 8.17
C LEU A 77 -3.06 12.86 8.44
N ASN A 78 -3.85 11.88 7.98
CA ASN A 78 -5.30 11.87 8.21
C ASN A 78 -5.67 11.87 9.70
N SER A 79 -4.97 11.08 10.53
CA SER A 79 -5.21 11.13 11.99
C SER A 79 -4.86 12.50 12.58
N LEU A 80 -3.80 13.15 12.09
CA LEU A 80 -3.40 14.48 12.54
C LEU A 80 -4.38 15.56 12.08
N PHE A 81 -4.90 15.45 10.86
CA PHE A 81 -5.94 16.31 10.29
C PHE A 81 -7.19 16.31 11.17
N PHE A 82 -7.73 15.13 11.50
CA PHE A 82 -8.95 15.05 12.31
C PHE A 82 -8.77 15.63 13.72
N ILE A 83 -7.59 15.45 14.31
CA ILE A 83 -7.32 15.94 15.67
C ILE A 83 -7.03 17.45 15.66
N ARG A 84 -6.11 17.91 14.81
CA ARG A 84 -5.64 19.30 14.82
C ARG A 84 -6.56 20.27 14.09
N GLU A 85 -7.12 19.86 12.95
CA GLU A 85 -7.96 20.74 12.12
C GLU A 85 -9.43 20.65 12.53
N GLN A 86 -9.96 19.44 12.62
CA GLN A 86 -11.39 19.23 12.88
C GLN A 86 -11.74 19.16 14.38
N GLY A 87 -10.74 19.08 15.26
CA GLY A 87 -10.95 19.03 16.72
C GLY A 87 -11.69 17.78 17.17
N PHE A 88 -11.45 16.62 16.54
CA PHE A 88 -11.90 15.32 17.04
C PHE A 88 -10.97 14.82 18.15
N THR A 89 -11.53 14.01 19.05
CA THR A 89 -10.77 13.37 20.11
C THR A 89 -10.02 12.14 19.58
N LEU A 90 -8.87 11.83 20.20
CA LEU A 90 -8.10 10.61 19.92
C LEU A 90 -8.96 9.34 20.02
N THR A 91 -9.93 9.32 20.94
CA THR A 91 -10.82 8.18 21.15
C THR A 91 -11.80 8.02 19.99
N GLU A 92 -12.43 9.09 19.50
CA GLU A 92 -13.34 9.05 18.35
C GLU A 92 -12.61 8.58 17.09
N THR A 93 -11.47 9.20 16.79
CA THR A 93 -10.66 8.84 15.61
C THR A 93 -10.10 7.42 15.76
N GLY A 94 -9.62 7.05 16.94
CA GLY A 94 -9.04 5.74 17.22
C GLY A 94 -10.05 4.59 17.13
N VAL A 95 -11.29 4.77 17.61
CA VAL A 95 -12.36 3.78 17.46
C VAL A 95 -12.74 3.60 16.00
N LEU A 96 -12.84 4.71 15.25
CA LEU A 96 -13.15 4.69 13.82
C LEU A 96 -12.11 3.90 13.02
N TYR A 97 -10.82 4.22 13.16
CA TYR A 97 -9.76 3.52 12.43
C TYR A 97 -9.62 2.06 12.86
N LYS A 98 -9.79 1.74 14.15
CA LYS A 98 -9.64 0.36 14.63
C LYS A 98 -10.70 -0.60 14.10
N TRP A 99 -11.98 -0.23 14.17
CA TRP A 99 -13.04 -1.17 13.79
C TRP A 99 -13.41 -1.01 12.33
N LEU A 100 -13.77 0.20 11.95
CA LEU A 100 -14.27 0.49 10.63
C LEU A 100 -13.12 0.53 9.62
N GLY A 101 -12.00 1.16 9.95
CA GLY A 101 -10.83 1.22 9.07
C GLY A 101 -10.25 -0.16 8.76
N ILE A 102 -10.01 -0.99 9.77
CA ILE A 102 -9.47 -2.35 9.56
C ILE A 102 -10.45 -3.20 8.75
N THR A 103 -11.74 -3.21 9.10
CA THR A 103 -12.73 -4.02 8.39
C THR A 103 -12.87 -3.58 6.93
N ALA A 104 -12.93 -2.27 6.68
CA ALA A 104 -12.99 -1.70 5.34
C ALA A 104 -11.74 -2.07 4.52
N THR A 105 -10.55 -1.97 5.10
CA THR A 105 -9.29 -2.35 4.44
C THR A 105 -9.23 -3.83 4.09
N ILE A 106 -9.70 -4.72 4.97
CA ILE A 106 -9.75 -6.17 4.70
C ILE A 106 -10.70 -6.45 3.54
N ILE A 107 -11.93 -5.93 3.60
CA ILE A 107 -12.93 -6.09 2.53
C ILE A 107 -12.37 -5.54 1.20
N GLY A 108 -11.77 -4.34 1.25
CA GLY A 108 -11.12 -3.72 0.11
C GLY A 108 -10.01 -4.58 -0.48
N ALA A 109 -9.15 -5.19 0.35
CA ALA A 109 -8.08 -6.05 -0.11
C ALA A 109 -8.61 -7.29 -0.86
N PHE A 110 -9.66 -7.93 -0.35
CA PHE A 110 -10.30 -9.05 -1.04
C PHE A 110 -10.93 -8.63 -2.38
N ILE A 111 -11.63 -7.51 -2.42
CA ILE A 111 -12.19 -6.97 -3.66
C ILE A 111 -11.06 -6.64 -4.66
N GLY A 112 -10.00 -5.98 -4.21
CA GLY A 112 -8.85 -5.63 -5.04
C GLY A 112 -8.18 -6.86 -5.65
N GLY A 113 -7.93 -7.89 -4.83
CA GLY A 113 -7.38 -9.17 -5.30
C GLY A 113 -8.28 -9.87 -6.31
N GLY A 114 -9.60 -9.91 -6.07
CA GLY A 114 -10.56 -10.47 -7.02
C GLY A 114 -10.61 -9.73 -8.36
N PHE A 115 -10.43 -8.40 -8.33
CA PHE A 115 -10.34 -7.59 -9.55
C PHE A 115 -9.09 -7.90 -10.38
N VAL A 116 -7.96 -8.21 -9.74
CA VAL A 116 -6.73 -8.61 -10.46
C VAL A 116 -6.94 -9.91 -11.23
N VAL A 117 -7.58 -10.90 -10.61
CA VAL A 117 -7.86 -12.20 -11.24
C VAL A 117 -8.75 -12.06 -12.47
N THR A 118 -9.71 -11.14 -12.42
CA THR A 118 -10.73 -10.99 -13.47
C THR A 118 -10.36 -9.98 -14.57
N HIS A 119 -9.59 -8.94 -14.25
CA HIS A 119 -9.32 -7.81 -15.15
C HIS A 119 -7.83 -7.58 -15.46
N GLY A 120 -6.94 -8.42 -14.92
CA GLY A 120 -5.49 -8.26 -15.02
C GLY A 120 -4.93 -7.23 -14.06
N LEU A 121 -3.63 -6.93 -14.15
CA LEU A 121 -2.96 -5.98 -13.22
C LEU A 121 -3.16 -4.51 -13.60
N TYR A 122 -3.09 -4.18 -14.89
CA TYR A 122 -3.09 -2.78 -15.34
C TYR A 122 -4.39 -2.04 -14.98
N LYS A 123 -5.55 -2.61 -15.31
CA LYS A 123 -6.84 -1.94 -15.11
C LYS A 123 -7.09 -1.66 -13.62
N PRO A 124 -7.01 -2.64 -12.70
CA PRO A 124 -7.23 -2.39 -11.27
C PRO A 124 -6.23 -1.38 -10.69
N LEU A 125 -4.95 -1.40 -11.09
CA LEU A 125 -3.97 -0.39 -10.64
C LEU A 125 -4.42 1.03 -11.02
N LEU A 126 -4.93 1.20 -12.24
CA LEU A 126 -5.39 2.48 -12.75
C LEU A 126 -6.68 2.92 -12.04
N TRP A 127 -7.70 2.07 -11.99
CA TRP A 127 -8.99 2.38 -11.38
C TRP A 127 -8.85 2.70 -9.88
N PHE A 128 -8.14 1.87 -9.14
CA PHE A 128 -7.96 2.10 -7.71
C PHE A 128 -7.01 3.27 -7.43
N GLY A 129 -5.99 3.48 -8.26
CA GLY A 129 -5.15 4.68 -8.14
C GLY A 129 -5.95 5.99 -8.37
N ILE A 130 -6.87 6.02 -9.34
CA ILE A 130 -7.78 7.15 -9.55
C ILE A 130 -8.74 7.31 -8.37
N LEU A 131 -9.31 6.21 -7.87
CA LEU A 131 -10.21 6.26 -6.71
C LEU A 131 -9.48 6.78 -5.46
N GLN A 132 -8.23 6.38 -5.21
CA GLN A 132 -7.40 6.91 -4.13
C GLN A 132 -7.13 8.42 -4.30
N ALA A 133 -6.91 8.88 -5.53
CA ALA A 133 -6.78 10.31 -5.77
C ALA A 133 -8.09 11.05 -5.43
N ILE A 134 -9.24 10.49 -5.81
CA ILE A 134 -10.56 11.08 -5.53
C ILE A 134 -10.84 11.15 -4.02
N THR A 135 -10.39 10.18 -3.20
CA THR A 135 -10.60 10.26 -1.75
C THR A 135 -9.87 11.46 -1.13
N ASN A 136 -8.72 11.88 -1.67
CA ASN A 136 -8.05 13.11 -1.27
C ASN A 136 -8.92 14.36 -1.49
N LEU A 137 -9.67 14.43 -2.59
CA LEU A 137 -10.63 15.51 -2.81
C LEU A 137 -11.78 15.47 -1.79
N GLY A 138 -12.18 14.29 -1.34
CA GLY A 138 -13.14 14.16 -0.25
C GLY A 138 -12.63 14.73 1.07
N TYR A 139 -11.37 14.48 1.42
CA TYR A 139 -10.72 15.11 2.58
C TYR A 139 -10.59 16.63 2.43
N MET A 140 -10.27 17.12 1.23
CA MET A 140 -10.31 18.56 0.93
C MET A 140 -11.71 19.15 1.18
N GLY A 141 -12.76 18.46 0.74
CA GLY A 141 -14.15 18.88 0.98
C GLY A 141 -14.47 18.97 2.48
N LEU A 142 -14.01 18.00 3.28
CA LEU A 142 -14.16 18.05 4.74
C LEU A 142 -13.34 19.17 5.38
N ALA A 143 -12.15 19.47 4.88
CA ALA A 143 -11.34 20.57 5.38
C ALA A 143 -12.06 21.92 5.20
N ILE A 144 -12.87 22.07 4.15
CA ILE A 144 -13.66 23.28 3.89
C ILE A 144 -14.97 23.30 4.70
N LEU A 145 -15.68 22.17 4.78
CA LEU A 145 -16.98 22.07 5.46
C LEU A 145 -16.86 22.10 7.00
N GLY A 146 -15.68 21.78 7.53
CA GLY A 146 -15.43 21.73 8.97
C GLY A 146 -15.89 20.42 9.62
N LYS A 147 -16.09 20.47 10.94
CA LYS A 147 -16.33 19.28 11.77
C LYS A 147 -17.65 18.60 11.41
N SER A 148 -17.56 17.42 10.79
CA SER A 148 -18.71 16.55 10.50
C SER A 148 -18.40 15.10 10.84
N TYR A 149 -19.08 14.55 11.84
CA TYR A 149 -18.86 13.16 12.25
C TYR A 149 -19.29 12.16 11.16
N ALA A 150 -20.44 12.42 10.53
CA ALA A 150 -20.91 11.61 9.40
C ALA A 150 -19.94 11.69 8.20
N GLY A 151 -19.46 12.90 7.89
CA GLY A 151 -18.47 13.11 6.84
C GLY A 151 -17.15 12.37 7.09
N MET A 152 -16.65 12.44 8.34
CA MET A 152 -15.47 11.69 8.78
C MET A 152 -15.66 10.18 8.61
N ILE A 153 -16.78 9.62 9.09
CA ILE A 153 -17.05 8.17 8.96
C ILE A 153 -17.07 7.77 7.48
N THR A 154 -17.81 8.49 6.66
CA THR A 154 -17.97 8.14 5.25
C THR A 154 -16.65 8.23 4.48
N ILE A 155 -15.89 9.32 4.64
CA ILE A 155 -14.63 9.45 3.90
C ILE A 155 -13.61 8.40 4.36
N VAL A 156 -13.50 8.16 5.67
CA VAL A 156 -12.52 7.21 6.21
C VAL A 156 -12.92 5.79 5.80
N ALA A 157 -14.21 5.45 5.78
CA ALA A 157 -14.68 4.16 5.27
C ALA A 157 -14.23 3.93 3.83
N ILE A 158 -14.51 4.90 2.96
CA ILE A 158 -14.21 4.81 1.53
C ILE A 158 -12.70 4.77 1.33
N ASP A 159 -11.96 5.66 1.98
CA ASP A 159 -10.51 5.77 1.88
C ASP A 159 -9.80 4.49 2.36
N GLN A 160 -10.20 3.94 3.50
CA GLN A 160 -9.63 2.69 4.01
C GLN A 160 -9.95 1.49 3.13
N MET A 161 -11.14 1.46 2.53
CA MET A 161 -11.55 0.41 1.60
C MET A 161 -10.76 0.49 0.28
N VAL A 162 -10.71 1.67 -0.34
CA VAL A 162 -9.96 1.91 -1.58
C VAL A 162 -8.45 1.76 -1.34
N GLY A 163 -7.94 2.17 -0.19
CA GLY A 163 -6.58 1.93 0.27
C GLY A 163 -6.24 0.44 0.37
N GLY A 164 -7.18 -0.36 0.89
CA GLY A 164 -7.09 -1.83 0.90
C GLY A 164 -7.05 -2.43 -0.50
N MET A 165 -7.95 -1.99 -1.38
CA MET A 165 -7.99 -2.40 -2.79
C MET A 165 -6.65 -2.10 -3.49
N GLY A 166 -6.20 -0.85 -3.44
CA GLY A 166 -4.96 -0.42 -4.09
C GLY A 166 -3.73 -1.11 -3.52
N THR A 167 -3.68 -1.37 -2.21
CA THR A 167 -2.56 -2.11 -1.60
C THR A 167 -2.53 -3.57 -2.05
N ALA A 168 -3.67 -4.25 -2.12
CA ALA A 168 -3.72 -5.63 -2.60
C ALA A 168 -3.23 -5.73 -4.05
N VAL A 169 -3.75 -4.87 -4.94
CA VAL A 169 -3.33 -4.84 -6.35
C VAL A 169 -1.85 -4.49 -6.49
N PHE A 170 -1.36 -3.53 -5.71
CA PHE A 170 0.04 -3.14 -5.72
C PHE A 170 0.96 -4.28 -5.27
N MET A 171 0.57 -5.03 -4.23
CA MET A 171 1.33 -6.21 -3.81
C MET A 171 1.35 -7.30 -4.88
N SER A 172 0.23 -7.53 -5.58
CA SER A 172 0.19 -8.43 -6.74
C SER A 172 1.13 -7.98 -7.85
N LEU A 173 1.23 -6.67 -8.11
CA LEU A 173 2.23 -6.15 -9.04
C LEU A 173 3.65 -6.46 -8.57
N LEU A 174 3.98 -6.22 -7.30
CA LEU A 174 5.34 -6.50 -6.80
C LEU A 174 5.71 -7.97 -6.97
N ILE A 175 4.78 -8.88 -6.69
CA ILE A 175 4.95 -10.32 -6.89
C ILE A 175 5.19 -10.62 -8.39
N ALA A 176 4.33 -10.12 -9.28
CA ALA A 176 4.44 -10.35 -10.71
C ALA A 176 5.71 -9.75 -11.33
N LEU A 177 6.28 -8.71 -10.71
CA LEU A 177 7.55 -8.12 -11.14
C LEU A 177 8.77 -8.93 -10.69
N CYS A 178 8.63 -9.87 -9.76
CA CYS A 178 9.72 -10.69 -9.28
C CYS A 178 9.96 -11.89 -10.19
N ASN A 179 11.22 -12.21 -10.46
CA ASN A 179 11.59 -13.44 -11.15
C ASN A 179 11.52 -14.63 -10.20
N HIS A 180 10.89 -15.74 -10.61
CA HIS A 180 10.84 -17.02 -9.90
C HIS A 180 12.17 -17.49 -9.30
N ARG A 181 13.31 -17.18 -9.95
CA ARG A 181 14.65 -17.55 -9.45
C ARG A 181 15.06 -16.80 -8.18
N PHE A 182 14.52 -15.59 -7.96
CA PHE A 182 14.96 -14.64 -6.93
C PHE A 182 13.81 -13.94 -6.20
N THR A 183 12.63 -14.56 -6.17
CA THR A 183 11.37 -13.95 -5.70
C THR A 183 11.48 -13.34 -4.31
N ALA A 184 12.05 -14.06 -3.35
CA ALA A 184 12.15 -13.59 -1.97
C ALA A 184 12.96 -12.29 -1.83
N PHE A 185 14.14 -12.22 -2.46
CA PHE A 185 15.00 -11.05 -2.37
C PHE A 185 14.42 -9.86 -3.14
N GLN A 186 13.94 -10.08 -4.37
CA GLN A 186 13.36 -9.00 -5.18
C GLN A 186 12.08 -8.45 -4.54
N PHE A 187 11.21 -9.31 -3.99
CA PHE A 187 10.01 -8.86 -3.30
C PHE A 187 10.36 -8.03 -2.06
N ALA A 188 11.32 -8.50 -1.26
CA ALA A 188 11.81 -7.76 -0.10
C ALA A 188 12.39 -6.39 -0.50
N LEU A 189 13.20 -6.33 -1.56
CA LEU A 189 13.78 -5.10 -2.08
C LEU A 189 12.71 -4.10 -2.54
N LEU A 190 11.75 -4.54 -3.36
CA LEU A 190 10.69 -3.68 -3.88
C LEU A 190 9.74 -3.24 -2.76
N SER A 191 9.41 -4.14 -1.83
CA SER A 191 8.58 -3.82 -0.67
C SER A 191 9.27 -2.80 0.23
N ALA A 192 10.56 -2.98 0.52
CA ALA A 192 11.36 -2.02 1.28
C ALA A 192 11.45 -0.65 0.57
N LEU A 193 11.65 -0.63 -0.74
CA LEU A 193 11.64 0.61 -1.52
C LEU A 193 10.28 1.32 -1.43
N SER A 194 9.19 0.56 -1.52
CA SER A 194 7.83 1.09 -1.38
C SER A 194 7.56 1.66 0.01
N ALA A 195 8.13 1.05 1.06
CA ALA A 195 8.02 1.51 2.43
C ALA A 195 8.86 2.77 2.69
N LEU A 196 10.05 2.88 2.09
CA LEU A 196 10.90 4.07 2.20
C LEU A 196 10.17 5.31 1.67
N ALA A 197 9.49 5.19 0.52
CA ALA A 197 8.69 6.29 -0.03
C ALA A 197 7.70 6.85 1.01
N ARG A 198 7.07 5.99 1.82
CA ARG A 198 6.14 6.40 2.89
C ARG A 198 6.81 7.13 4.04
N VAL A 199 8.01 6.70 4.46
CA VAL A 199 8.71 7.28 5.62
C VAL A 199 9.18 8.71 5.35
N PHE A 200 9.65 9.00 4.13
CA PHE A 200 10.22 10.31 3.80
C PHE A 200 9.19 11.43 3.65
N ILE A 201 7.90 11.12 3.56
CA ILE A 201 6.84 12.09 3.29
C ILE A 201 6.36 12.81 4.54
N GLY A 202 6.35 12.12 5.69
CA GLY A 202 5.76 12.64 6.92
C GLY A 202 6.28 14.05 7.30
N PRO A 203 7.61 14.23 7.46
CA PRO A 203 8.15 15.53 7.87
C PRO A 203 7.93 16.67 6.86
N PRO A 204 8.24 16.51 5.55
CA PRO A 204 7.99 17.55 4.55
C PRO A 204 6.50 17.91 4.41
N ALA A 205 5.61 16.93 4.53
CA ALA A 205 4.19 17.16 4.42
C ALA A 205 3.65 18.00 5.58
N GLY A 206 4.17 17.82 6.80
CA GLY A 206 3.85 18.67 7.95
C GLY A 206 4.22 20.14 7.73
N TYR A 207 5.43 20.41 7.24
CA TYR A 207 5.87 21.77 6.90
C TYR A 207 5.02 22.39 5.78
N LEU A 208 4.65 21.59 4.78
CA LEU A 208 3.79 22.05 3.69
C LEU A 208 2.42 22.48 4.22
N ILE A 209 1.79 21.70 5.10
CA ILE A 209 0.51 22.04 5.73
C ILE A 209 0.57 23.36 6.50
N GLU A 210 1.65 23.60 7.25
CA GLU A 210 1.84 24.87 7.98
C GLU A 210 1.86 26.08 7.04
N SER A 211 2.31 25.90 5.79
CA SER A 211 2.41 26.97 4.80
C SER A 211 1.15 27.19 3.94
N ILE A 212 0.48 26.12 3.49
CA ILE A 212 -0.65 26.20 2.54
C ILE A 212 -2.00 25.79 3.14
N GLY A 213 -2.01 25.22 4.35
CA GLY A 213 -3.19 24.69 5.02
C GLY A 213 -3.64 23.32 4.51
N TRP A 214 -4.59 22.72 5.20
CA TRP A 214 -5.05 21.34 4.94
C TRP A 214 -5.79 21.18 3.61
N SER A 215 -6.66 22.11 3.25
CA SER A 215 -7.45 22.03 2.00
C SER A 215 -6.54 21.99 0.76
N TRP A 216 -5.56 22.90 0.70
CA TRP A 216 -4.60 22.92 -0.41
C TRP A 216 -3.62 21.74 -0.35
N PHE A 217 -3.25 21.27 0.85
CA PHE A 217 -2.45 20.06 0.99
C PHE A 217 -3.12 18.86 0.31
N PHE A 218 -4.40 18.59 0.60
CA PHE A 218 -5.14 17.49 -0.03
C PHE A 218 -5.31 17.68 -1.55
N PHE A 219 -5.40 18.92 -2.03
CA PHE A 219 -5.40 19.19 -3.46
C PHE A 219 -4.04 18.89 -4.11
N VAL A 220 -2.93 19.25 -3.45
CA VAL A 220 -1.58 18.93 -3.93
C VAL A 220 -1.36 17.41 -3.94
N THR A 221 -1.80 16.66 -2.94
CA THR A 221 -1.69 15.20 -2.95
C THR A 221 -2.52 14.56 -4.07
N PHE A 222 -3.71 15.11 -4.37
CA PHE A 222 -4.48 14.74 -5.55
C PHE A 222 -3.69 14.97 -6.85
N LEU A 223 -3.01 16.11 -7.01
CA LEU A 223 -2.19 16.39 -8.18
C LEU A 223 -0.95 15.48 -8.29
N VAL A 224 -0.32 15.16 -7.16
CA VAL A 224 0.85 14.26 -7.09
C VAL A 224 0.51 12.83 -7.50
N ALA A 225 -0.76 12.42 -7.43
CA ALA A 225 -1.19 11.12 -7.94
C ALA A 225 -1.09 11.02 -9.47
N PHE A 226 -1.31 12.10 -10.23
CA PHE A 226 -1.35 12.05 -11.69
C PHE A 226 -0.04 11.60 -12.36
N PRO A 227 1.15 12.11 -11.97
CA PRO A 227 2.42 11.59 -12.49
C PRO A 227 2.54 10.07 -12.37
N SER A 228 2.08 9.48 -11.27
CA SER A 228 2.11 8.02 -11.08
C SER A 228 1.18 7.29 -12.06
N LEU A 229 -0.02 7.84 -12.31
CA LEU A 229 -1.00 7.27 -13.21
C LEU A 229 -0.59 7.41 -14.67
N ILE A 230 0.00 8.55 -15.05
CA ILE A 230 0.56 8.77 -16.39
C ILE A 230 1.68 7.75 -16.65
N LEU A 231 2.55 7.55 -15.67
CA LEU A 231 3.62 6.56 -15.78
C LEU A 231 3.07 5.13 -15.86
N LEU A 232 2.00 4.80 -15.14
CA LEU A 232 1.30 3.52 -15.28
C LEU A 232 0.75 3.30 -16.69
N VAL A 233 0.14 4.33 -17.30
CA VAL A 233 -0.36 4.27 -18.68
C VAL A 233 0.78 4.04 -19.67
N TYR A 234 1.92 4.71 -19.48
CA TYR A 234 3.14 4.46 -20.27
C TYR A 234 3.66 3.03 -20.11
N LEU A 235 3.56 2.46 -18.90
CA LEU A 235 4.00 1.10 -18.59
C LEU A 235 2.96 0.02 -18.87
N LYS A 236 1.81 0.36 -19.46
CA LYS A 236 0.68 -0.56 -19.69
C LYS A 236 1.10 -1.90 -20.29
N GLU A 237 1.76 -1.86 -21.46
CA GLU A 237 2.17 -3.08 -22.17
C GLU A 237 3.12 -3.95 -21.33
N THR A 238 3.97 -3.30 -20.55
CA THR A 238 4.91 -3.99 -19.67
C THR A 238 4.16 -4.66 -18.52
N VAL A 239 3.25 -3.96 -17.85
CA VAL A 239 2.45 -4.51 -16.74
C VAL A 239 1.55 -5.66 -17.20
N ASP A 240 0.89 -5.51 -18.35
CA ASP A 240 0.02 -6.56 -18.91
C ASP A 240 0.83 -7.82 -19.26
N SER A 241 2.07 -7.68 -19.75
CA SER A 241 2.93 -8.82 -20.07
C SER A 241 3.30 -9.67 -18.84
N TYR A 242 3.49 -9.05 -17.67
CA TYR A 242 3.82 -9.77 -16.44
C TYR A 242 2.61 -10.54 -15.88
N HIS A 243 1.40 -10.02 -16.03
CA HIS A 243 0.20 -10.74 -15.62
C HIS A 243 -0.03 -12.01 -16.45
N GLN A 244 0.26 -11.95 -17.76
CA GLN A 244 0.14 -13.11 -18.63
C GLN A 244 1.19 -14.18 -18.31
N ALA A 245 2.42 -13.79 -17.98
CA ALA A 245 3.48 -14.73 -17.61
C ALA A 245 3.15 -15.53 -16.34
N ASP A 246 2.49 -14.92 -15.35
CA ASP A 246 2.12 -15.56 -14.07
C ASP A 246 0.94 -16.53 -14.22
N ASN A 247 -0.01 -16.27 -15.14
CA ASN A 247 -1.16 -17.15 -15.39
C ASN A 247 -0.84 -18.44 -16.20
N HIS A 248 0.36 -18.55 -16.78
CA HIS A 248 0.78 -19.68 -17.60
C HIS A 248 1.71 -20.67 -16.85
N VAL A 249 1.88 -20.50 -15.54
CA VAL A 249 2.59 -21.39 -14.62
C VAL A 249 1.58 -22.15 -13.77
#